data_AF-A0A966A515-F1
#
_entry.id   AF-A0A966A515-F1
#
_cell.length_a   1.000
_cell.length_b   1.000
_cell.length_c   1.000
_cell.angle_alpha   90.00
_cell.angle_beta   90.00
_cell.angle_gamma   90.00
#
_symmetry.space_group_name_H-M   'P 1'
#
loop_
_entity.id
_entity.type
_entity.pdbx_description
1 polymer ?
#
loop_
_entity_poly.entity_id
_entity_poly.type
_entity_poly.pdbx_seq_one_letter_code
_entity_poly.pdbx_strand_id
1 'polypeptide(L)'
;MKLAGKPYEVHLLAVIVLYVLGFAVYLNSFSVPFVFDDFPNIRDNPSIRLTAIGIEDLRATVLESPIARRPIANISFALNYLAGGYDVKGYHLVNVLIHIANGVLVYFLALILLRRDRAVTHRPSEPDRRLRLAALFAAAVFIAHPLQIQAVTYIVQRMTSMATMFYLMALLLYLLGRQREDHSGRSVYWLAAFAAWLLALGSKEIAATLPVVIVLMEYFFFRDPQKSWPGIHPGYLLFALTATAGVVLFYLGTDPAVTIAEQYVGLNMTSGERLLTELRVLIFYLSLMVFPYPGRLSLEHTFTISHSLTDPITTLMAAAMLIALLIAALRLARRHPMLSFCILWFPVTQSIESSFIGLELAFEHRLYLPMLGFSLAVAYLLSLTPARYATVVTVLGGILVVVLMSASITRNMVWQDPAVLWADAASKNPASHRARNNLGRALIDQGEHAQAALQFNEAIRINPEYAEPHNNLGTLYAREKRFDQAREQFAIAIALNPQYAQAYNNLGVALLSQGLARAAAEQLGQAVHIAPGYAKAHGHLSTALARLGQSQAACRHLLIALQLDVSVPHSQTALQECQPDTKSN
;
A
#
# COMPACT_ATOMS: atom_id res chain seq x y z
N MET A 1 32.08 4.75 22.54
CA MET A 1 30.69 5.22 22.39
C MET A 1 29.78 4.00 22.41
N LYS A 2 28.93 3.83 23.44
CA LYS A 2 28.12 2.61 23.68
C LYS A 2 26.67 2.89 23.25
N LEU A 3 26.15 2.20 22.23
CA LEU A 3 24.70 2.12 22.06
C LEU A 3 24.18 1.05 23.04
N ALA A 4 23.24 1.43 23.89
CA ALA A 4 22.57 0.48 24.78
C ALA A 4 23.52 -0.29 25.74
N GLY A 5 24.67 0.29 26.08
CA GLY A 5 25.59 -0.21 27.12
C GLY A 5 26.60 -1.29 26.72
N LYS A 6 26.68 -1.70 25.44
CA LYS A 6 27.56 -2.78 24.95
C LYS A 6 28.40 -2.39 23.71
N PRO A 7 29.41 -3.21 23.33
CA PRO A 7 30.22 -2.97 22.13
C PRO A 7 29.38 -3.02 20.85
N TYR A 8 29.73 -2.17 19.88
CA TYR A 8 29.08 -2.05 18.57
C TYR A 8 29.00 -3.37 17.79
N GLU A 9 30.03 -4.22 17.91
CA GLU A 9 30.19 -5.47 17.17
C GLU A 9 29.02 -6.45 17.31
N VAL A 10 28.41 -6.55 18.50
CA VAL A 10 27.28 -7.51 18.70
C VAL A 10 26.01 -7.03 18.01
N HIS A 11 25.80 -5.72 17.93
CA HIS A 11 24.67 -5.16 17.20
C HIS A 11 24.92 -5.23 15.68
N LEU A 12 26.17 -5.08 15.23
CA LEU A 12 26.54 -5.27 13.83
C LEU A 12 26.22 -6.68 13.33
N LEU A 13 26.53 -7.73 14.10
CA LEU A 13 26.18 -9.10 13.72
C LEU A 13 24.68 -9.28 13.54
N ALA A 14 23.86 -8.75 14.46
CA ALA A 14 22.41 -8.81 14.34
C ALA A 14 21.91 -8.11 13.06
N VAL A 15 22.47 -6.94 12.73
CA VAL A 15 22.15 -6.22 11.49
C VAL A 15 22.52 -7.05 10.26
N ILE A 16 23.73 -7.64 10.22
CA ILE A 16 24.16 -8.51 9.11
C ILE A 16 23.20 -9.69 8.92
N VAL A 17 22.80 -10.36 10.01
CA VAL A 17 21.83 -11.47 9.95
C VAL A 17 20.50 -11.02 9.36
N LEU A 18 19.99 -9.85 9.75
CA LEU A 18 18.74 -9.30 9.20
C LEU A 18 18.86 -8.92 7.73
N TYR A 19 20.02 -8.41 7.29
CA TYR A 19 20.30 -8.15 5.88
C TYR A 19 20.28 -9.44 5.06
N VAL A 20 21.00 -10.47 5.50
CA VAL A 20 21.04 -11.77 4.81
C VAL A 20 19.64 -12.39 4.77
N LEU A 21 18.90 -12.37 5.88
CA LEU A 21 17.54 -12.88 5.93
C LEU A 21 16.61 -12.12 4.98
N GLY A 22 16.65 -10.79 4.98
CA GLY A 22 15.79 -9.96 4.13
C GLY A 22 16.03 -10.22 2.65
N PHE A 23 17.30 -10.27 2.20
CA PHE A 23 17.59 -10.64 0.82
C PHE A 23 17.20 -12.08 0.50
N ALA A 24 17.43 -13.03 1.40
CA ALA A 24 17.08 -14.43 1.15
C ALA A 24 15.56 -14.65 1.01
N VAL A 25 14.74 -13.94 1.80
CA VAL A 25 13.26 -14.03 1.74
C VAL A 25 12.70 -13.45 0.43
N TYR A 26 13.30 -12.36 -0.07
CA TYR A 26 12.77 -11.61 -1.21
C TYR A 26 13.59 -11.75 -2.50
N LEU A 27 14.55 -12.67 -2.55
CA LEU A 27 15.40 -12.85 -3.74
C LEU A 27 14.57 -13.10 -5.01
N ASN A 28 13.46 -13.83 -4.89
CA ASN A 28 12.56 -14.15 -6.00
C ASN A 28 11.54 -13.05 -6.33
N SER A 29 11.57 -11.89 -5.65
CA SER A 29 10.71 -10.74 -5.99
C SER A 29 11.30 -9.87 -7.10
N PHE A 30 12.61 -9.92 -7.35
CA PHE A 30 13.31 -9.01 -8.29
C PHE A 30 12.86 -9.14 -9.75
N SER A 31 12.19 -10.22 -10.11
CA SER A 31 11.62 -10.45 -11.44
C SER A 31 10.12 -10.15 -11.53
N VAL A 32 9.48 -9.75 -10.43
CA VAL A 32 8.05 -9.45 -10.41
C VAL A 32 7.78 -8.19 -11.25
N PRO A 33 6.87 -8.22 -12.24
CA PRO A 33 6.55 -7.06 -13.06
C PRO A 33 5.74 -6.04 -12.28
N PHE A 34 5.54 -4.85 -12.87
CA PHE A 34 4.51 -3.93 -12.40
C PHE A 34 3.12 -4.58 -12.51
N VAL A 35 2.31 -4.46 -11.46
CA VAL A 35 0.96 -5.04 -11.37
C VAL A 35 -0.04 -4.02 -10.85
N PHE A 36 -1.30 -4.14 -11.26
CA PHE A 36 -2.44 -3.40 -10.71
C PHE A 36 -2.21 -1.88 -10.55
N ASP A 37 -2.15 -1.34 -9.33
CA ASP A 37 -1.97 0.09 -9.07
C ASP A 37 -0.55 0.59 -9.38
N ASP A 38 0.42 -0.27 -9.70
CA ASP A 38 1.72 0.16 -10.19
C ASP A 38 1.58 0.92 -11.53
N PHE A 39 0.57 0.56 -12.35
CA PHE A 39 0.33 1.21 -13.64
C PHE A 39 -0.03 2.69 -13.49
N PRO A 40 -1.17 3.06 -12.87
CA PRO A 40 -1.57 4.47 -12.77
C PRO A 40 -0.62 5.30 -11.90
N ASN A 41 0.06 4.70 -10.92
CA ASN A 41 0.88 5.45 -9.97
C ASN A 41 2.36 5.57 -10.37
N ILE A 42 2.87 4.67 -11.21
CA ILE A 42 4.29 4.62 -11.59
C ILE A 42 4.43 4.61 -13.11
N ARG A 43 3.93 3.59 -13.80
CA ARG A 43 4.21 3.40 -15.23
C ARG A 43 3.57 4.47 -16.12
N ASP A 44 2.32 4.79 -15.83
CA ASP A 44 1.50 5.72 -16.59
C ASP A 44 1.52 7.12 -15.96
N ASN A 45 2.25 7.30 -14.86
CA ASN A 45 2.40 8.58 -14.17
C ASN A 45 3.50 9.42 -14.82
N PRO A 46 3.17 10.51 -15.53
CA PRO A 46 4.19 11.35 -16.16
C PRO A 46 5.01 12.14 -15.14
N SER A 47 4.45 12.47 -13.98
CA SER A 47 5.07 13.34 -12.97
C SER A 47 6.30 12.71 -12.29
N ILE A 48 6.54 11.40 -12.45
CA ILE A 48 7.74 10.75 -11.90
C ILE A 48 8.90 10.66 -12.91
N ARG A 49 8.71 11.08 -14.16
CA ARG A 49 9.70 10.93 -15.24
C ARG A 49 10.81 12.00 -15.17
N LEU A 50 11.49 12.10 -14.03
CA LEU A 50 12.56 13.07 -13.81
C LEU A 50 13.75 12.82 -14.74
N THR A 51 14.23 13.87 -15.40
CA THR A 51 15.48 13.88 -16.18
C THR A 51 16.62 14.61 -15.46
N ALA A 52 16.30 15.45 -14.49
CA ALA A 52 17.25 16.18 -13.64
C ALA A 52 16.64 16.43 -12.25
N ILE A 53 17.47 16.84 -11.29
CA ILE A 53 17.03 17.19 -9.93
C ILE A 53 16.99 18.73 -9.82
N GLY A 54 15.94 19.34 -10.36
CA GLY A 54 15.61 20.76 -10.17
C GLY A 54 14.49 20.98 -9.15
N ILE A 55 14.42 22.19 -8.58
CA ILE A 55 13.36 22.55 -7.63
C ILE A 55 11.97 22.47 -8.28
N GLU A 56 11.83 22.98 -9.51
CA GLU A 56 10.56 22.93 -10.24
C GLU A 56 10.20 21.50 -10.64
N ASP A 57 11.18 20.66 -11.01
CA ASP A 57 10.94 19.26 -11.34
C ASP A 57 10.42 18.47 -10.12
N LEU A 58 11.01 18.70 -8.95
CA LEU A 58 10.55 18.11 -7.69
C LEU A 58 9.18 18.65 -7.28
N ARG A 59 8.90 19.93 -7.52
CA ARG A 59 7.61 20.54 -7.26
C ARG A 59 6.51 19.92 -8.14
N ALA A 60 6.75 19.78 -9.44
CA ALA A 60 5.82 19.12 -10.36
C ALA A 60 5.58 17.66 -9.97
N THR A 61 6.65 16.95 -9.60
CA THR A 61 6.56 15.59 -9.03
C THR A 61 5.60 15.55 -7.83
N VAL A 62 5.66 16.53 -6.93
CA VAL A 62 4.83 16.52 -5.72
C VAL A 62 3.39 16.96 -5.99
N LEU A 63 3.18 18.02 -6.77
CA LEU A 63 1.89 18.69 -6.86
C LEU A 63 1.01 18.19 -8.00
N GLU A 64 1.60 17.71 -9.10
CA GLU A 64 0.87 17.35 -10.32
C GLU A 64 0.61 15.85 -10.45
N SER A 65 1.15 15.05 -9.52
CA SER A 65 1.01 13.60 -9.53
C SER A 65 -0.41 13.12 -9.19
N PRO A 66 -0.89 12.03 -9.80
CA PRO A 66 -2.14 11.36 -9.39
C PRO A 66 -2.18 10.99 -7.91
N ILE A 67 -1.01 10.83 -7.28
CA ILE A 67 -0.86 10.57 -5.84
C ILE A 67 -0.24 11.77 -5.10
N ALA A 68 -0.65 12.99 -5.41
CA ALA A 68 -0.15 14.22 -4.77
C ALA A 68 -0.26 14.23 -3.23
N ARG A 69 -1.19 13.44 -2.65
CA ARG A 69 -1.31 13.22 -1.20
C ARG A 69 -0.20 12.32 -0.61
N ARG A 70 0.71 11.79 -1.44
CA ARG A 70 1.81 10.86 -1.13
C ARG A 70 3.16 11.42 -1.60
N PRO A 71 3.52 12.68 -1.27
CA PRO A 71 4.66 13.37 -1.89
C PRO A 71 5.98 12.64 -1.71
N ILE A 72 6.23 12.05 -0.53
CA ILE A 72 7.51 11.40 -0.22
C ILE A 72 7.68 10.09 -0.99
N ALA A 73 6.59 9.33 -1.14
CA ALA A 73 6.63 8.13 -1.96
C ALA A 73 6.79 8.48 -3.44
N ASN A 74 6.13 9.53 -3.91
CA ASN A 74 6.25 9.94 -5.30
C ASN A 74 7.67 10.40 -5.67
N ILE A 75 8.30 11.19 -4.79
CA ILE A 75 9.72 11.53 -4.92
C ILE A 75 10.58 10.26 -4.97
N SER A 76 10.28 9.26 -4.13
CA SER A 76 11.04 8.00 -4.14
C SER A 76 10.94 7.25 -5.48
N PHE A 77 9.77 7.24 -6.12
CA PHE A 77 9.59 6.62 -7.43
C PHE A 77 10.29 7.41 -8.53
N ALA A 78 10.24 8.73 -8.44
CA ALA A 78 10.86 9.62 -9.41
C ALA A 78 12.40 9.54 -9.36
N LEU A 79 12.99 9.47 -8.15
CA LEU A 79 14.42 9.20 -7.98
C LEU A 79 14.82 7.82 -8.48
N ASN A 80 13.95 6.82 -8.31
CA ASN A 80 14.19 5.47 -8.83
C ASN A 80 14.15 5.45 -10.36
N TYR A 81 13.22 6.19 -10.97
CA TYR A 81 13.12 6.35 -12.41
C TYR A 81 14.35 7.07 -12.98
N LEU A 82 14.81 8.14 -12.32
CA LEU A 82 16.03 8.86 -12.71
C LEU A 82 17.25 7.94 -12.73
N ALA A 83 17.34 6.99 -11.78
CA ALA A 83 18.48 6.08 -11.66
C ALA A 83 18.49 4.92 -12.67
N GLY A 84 17.33 4.41 -13.08
CA GLY A 84 17.24 3.17 -13.87
C GLY A 84 16.02 3.01 -14.77
N GLY A 85 15.29 4.10 -15.03
CA GLY A 85 14.05 4.09 -15.79
C GLY A 85 13.01 3.14 -15.18
N TYR A 86 12.38 2.32 -16.02
CA TYR A 86 11.36 1.35 -15.61
C TYR A 86 11.92 -0.06 -15.31
N ASP A 87 13.23 -0.22 -15.07
CA ASP A 87 13.78 -1.52 -14.66
C ASP A 87 13.27 -1.91 -13.26
N VAL A 88 12.34 -2.88 -13.23
CA VAL A 88 11.69 -3.37 -12.01
C VAL A 88 12.69 -3.86 -10.96
N LYS A 89 13.88 -4.36 -11.36
CA LYS A 89 14.90 -4.82 -10.41
C LYS A 89 15.35 -3.71 -9.46
N GLY A 90 15.50 -2.49 -9.98
CA GLY A 90 15.85 -1.32 -9.17
C GLY A 90 14.75 -0.97 -8.17
N TYR A 91 13.49 -1.05 -8.59
CA TYR A 91 12.35 -0.80 -7.71
C TYR A 91 12.25 -1.81 -6.56
N HIS A 92 12.44 -3.10 -6.87
CA HIS A 92 12.47 -4.17 -5.87
C HIS A 92 13.64 -4.04 -4.92
N LEU A 93 14.83 -3.66 -5.41
CA LEU A 93 16.00 -3.42 -4.56
C LEU A 93 15.69 -2.37 -3.49
N VAL A 94 15.13 -1.23 -3.89
CA VAL A 94 14.78 -0.15 -2.95
C VAL A 94 13.73 -0.62 -1.94
N ASN A 95 12.71 -1.35 -2.36
CA ASN A 95 11.69 -1.90 -1.45
C ASN A 95 12.29 -2.87 -0.43
N VAL A 96 13.14 -3.79 -0.86
CA VAL A 96 13.82 -4.76 0.01
C VAL A 96 14.75 -4.06 1.00
N LEU A 97 15.48 -3.03 0.57
CA LEU A 97 16.32 -2.22 1.47
C LEU A 97 15.48 -1.47 2.52
N ILE A 98 14.35 -0.88 2.14
CA ILE A 98 13.40 -0.24 3.08
C ILE A 98 12.84 -1.29 4.06
N HIS A 99 12.55 -2.50 3.59
CA HIS A 99 12.06 -3.58 4.44
C HIS A 99 13.10 -4.06 5.45
N ILE A 100 14.36 -4.21 5.03
CA ILE A 100 15.48 -4.53 5.92
C ILE A 100 15.69 -3.41 6.93
N ALA A 101 15.65 -2.14 6.50
CA ALA A 101 15.76 -0.98 7.39
C ALA A 101 14.65 -0.99 8.45
N ASN A 102 13.41 -1.30 8.08
CA ASN A 102 12.32 -1.54 9.02
C ASN A 102 12.67 -2.65 10.02
N GLY A 103 13.14 -3.82 9.57
CA GLY A 103 13.55 -4.90 10.45
C GLY A 103 14.64 -4.50 11.46
N VAL A 104 15.61 -3.70 11.02
CA VAL A 104 16.65 -3.14 11.91
C VAL A 104 16.05 -2.18 12.95
N LEU A 105 15.11 -1.33 12.55
CA LEU A 105 14.38 -0.45 13.48
C LEU A 105 13.56 -1.27 14.48
N VAL A 106 12.87 -2.32 14.04
CA VAL A 106 12.15 -3.28 14.91
C VAL A 106 13.09 -3.88 15.94
N TYR A 107 14.29 -4.31 15.54
CA TYR A 107 15.29 -4.87 16.45
C TYR A 107 15.67 -3.88 17.58
N PHE A 108 16.00 -2.64 17.23
CA PHE A 108 16.39 -1.64 18.23
C PHE A 108 15.22 -1.22 19.13
N LEU A 109 14.03 -1.04 18.57
CA LEU A 109 12.81 -0.76 19.32
C LEU A 109 12.49 -1.89 20.31
N ALA A 110 12.48 -3.14 19.83
CA ALA A 110 12.25 -4.32 20.67
C ALA A 110 13.25 -4.39 21.83
N LEU A 111 14.54 -4.16 21.55
CA LEU A 111 15.57 -4.18 22.58
C LEU A 111 15.34 -3.12 23.66
N ILE A 112 15.02 -1.88 23.28
CA ILE A 112 14.77 -0.79 24.23
C ILE A 112 13.49 -1.07 25.03
N LEU A 113 12.40 -1.46 24.37
CA LEU A 113 11.11 -1.69 25.01
C LEU A 113 11.13 -2.88 25.97
N LEU A 114 11.76 -4.01 25.58
CA LEU A 114 11.90 -5.17 26.47
C LEU A 114 12.75 -4.86 27.71
N ARG A 115 13.78 -4.02 27.57
CA ARG A 115 14.56 -3.53 28.72
C ARG A 115 13.73 -2.63 29.63
N ARG A 116 12.92 -1.74 29.05
CA ARG A 116 12.03 -0.86 29.81
C ARG A 116 10.91 -1.61 30.52
N ASP A 117 10.25 -2.57 29.87
CA ASP A 117 9.23 -3.42 30.51
C ASP A 117 9.78 -4.11 31.76
N ARG A 118 11.00 -4.65 31.69
CA ARG A 118 11.64 -5.30 32.84
C ARG A 118 11.96 -4.33 33.97
N ALA A 119 12.43 -3.13 33.65
CA ALA A 119 12.67 -2.09 34.64
C ALA A 119 11.37 -1.70 35.38
N VAL A 120 10.28 -1.52 34.63
CA VAL A 120 8.95 -1.16 35.19
C VAL A 120 8.32 -2.30 35.99
N THR A 121 8.59 -3.56 35.62
CA THR A 121 8.01 -4.74 36.29
C THR A 121 8.90 -5.33 37.38
N HIS A 122 10.04 -4.70 37.70
CA HIS A 122 11.03 -5.16 38.69
C HIS A 122 11.45 -6.64 38.53
N ARG A 123 11.52 -7.12 37.28
CA ARG A 123 11.91 -8.51 37.01
C ARG A 123 13.42 -8.71 37.17
N PRO A 124 13.87 -9.90 37.62
CA PRO A 124 15.29 -10.18 37.78
C PRO A 124 16.09 -9.96 36.49
N SER A 125 17.34 -9.55 36.64
CA SER A 125 18.28 -9.37 35.54
C SER A 125 18.65 -10.70 34.89
N GLU A 126 17.93 -11.07 33.85
CA GLU A 126 18.34 -12.12 32.90
C GLU A 126 19.54 -11.64 32.05
N PRO A 127 20.37 -12.56 31.50
CA PRO A 127 21.51 -12.19 30.68
C PRO A 127 21.06 -11.34 29.48
N ASP A 128 21.75 -10.23 29.24
CA ASP A 128 21.49 -9.30 28.12
C ASP A 128 21.45 -10.02 26.75
N ARG A 129 22.17 -11.14 26.62
CA ARG A 129 22.10 -12.02 25.45
C ARG A 129 20.67 -12.48 25.12
N ARG A 130 19.85 -12.84 26.10
CA ARG A 130 18.47 -13.31 25.86
C ARG A 130 17.55 -12.21 25.36
N LEU A 131 17.70 -10.99 25.88
CA LEU A 131 16.96 -9.83 25.39
C LEU A 131 17.32 -9.52 23.94
N ARG A 132 18.61 -9.58 23.60
CA ARG A 132 19.07 -9.39 22.22
C ARG A 132 18.56 -10.48 21.29
N LEU A 133 18.52 -11.74 21.74
CA LEU A 133 17.93 -12.84 20.96
C LEU A 133 16.42 -12.64 20.76
N ALA A 134 15.68 -12.24 21.79
CA ALA A 134 14.26 -11.93 21.66
C ALA A 134 14.01 -10.76 20.70
N ALA A 135 14.81 -9.69 20.78
CA ALA A 135 14.73 -8.56 19.86
C ALA A 135 15.08 -8.95 18.41
N LEU A 136 16.13 -9.77 18.22
CA LEU A 136 16.48 -10.30 16.91
C LEU A 136 15.37 -11.19 16.35
N PHE A 137 14.75 -12.00 17.21
CA PHE A 137 13.62 -12.83 16.85
C PHE A 137 12.39 -12.00 16.44
N ALA A 138 12.08 -10.90 17.14
CA ALA A 138 11.02 -9.96 16.73
C ALA A 138 11.26 -9.44 15.30
N ALA A 139 12.47 -8.96 15.03
CA ALA A 139 12.85 -8.45 13.71
C ALA A 139 12.85 -9.54 12.62
N ALA A 140 13.31 -10.75 12.95
CA ALA A 140 13.31 -11.87 12.03
C ALA A 140 11.89 -12.33 11.69
N VAL A 141 10.98 -12.41 12.67
CA VAL A 141 9.56 -12.66 12.44
C VAL A 141 8.98 -11.54 11.57
N PHE A 142 9.24 -10.27 11.90
CA PHE A 142 8.76 -9.14 11.10
C PHE A 142 9.22 -9.21 9.65
N ILE A 143 10.47 -9.57 9.36
CA ILE A 143 11.01 -9.66 8.00
C ILE A 143 10.49 -10.90 7.25
N ALA A 144 10.48 -12.05 7.91
CA ALA A 144 10.18 -13.32 7.26
C ALA A 144 8.68 -13.58 7.07
N HIS A 145 7.79 -12.82 7.71
CA HIS A 145 6.35 -13.08 7.69
C HIS A 145 5.70 -12.79 6.33
N PRO A 146 4.87 -13.70 5.77
CA PRO A 146 4.38 -13.56 4.40
C PRO A 146 3.32 -12.47 4.23
N LEU A 147 2.72 -11.95 5.32
CA LEU A 147 1.88 -10.73 5.25
C LEU A 147 2.62 -9.50 4.75
N GLN A 148 3.95 -9.48 4.84
CA GLN A 148 4.73 -8.33 4.41
C GLN A 148 4.85 -8.24 2.89
N ILE A 149 4.51 -9.30 2.15
CA ILE A 149 4.71 -9.39 0.70
C ILE A 149 4.00 -8.26 -0.04
N GLN A 150 2.73 -7.98 0.29
CA GLN A 150 2.03 -6.88 -0.36
C GLN A 150 2.68 -5.51 -0.10
N ALA A 151 3.47 -5.32 0.94
CA ALA A 151 4.14 -4.04 1.21
C ALA A 151 5.57 -3.96 0.63
N VAL A 152 6.14 -5.10 0.21
CA VAL A 152 7.52 -5.21 -0.28
C VAL A 152 7.55 -5.54 -1.77
N THR A 153 6.85 -6.58 -2.18
CA THR A 153 6.82 -7.09 -3.57
C THR A 153 5.89 -6.28 -4.47
N TYR A 154 4.77 -5.78 -3.94
CA TYR A 154 3.91 -4.86 -4.68
C TYR A 154 4.57 -3.47 -4.70
N ILE A 155 5.11 -3.05 -5.85
CA ILE A 155 6.08 -1.95 -5.89
C ILE A 155 5.50 -0.66 -5.33
N VAL A 156 4.29 -0.28 -5.73
CA VAL A 156 3.62 0.95 -5.30
C VAL A 156 3.38 1.00 -3.79
N GLN A 157 3.24 -0.17 -3.13
CA GLN A 157 3.08 -0.24 -1.68
C GLN A 157 4.36 0.05 -0.90
N ARG A 158 5.45 0.43 -1.59
CA ARG A 158 6.55 1.21 -1.02
C ARG A 158 6.05 2.36 -0.13
N MET A 159 4.94 2.99 -0.49
CA MET A 159 4.25 3.98 0.36
C MET A 159 4.05 3.49 1.80
N THR A 160 3.55 2.27 1.95
CA THR A 160 3.27 1.64 3.25
C THR A 160 4.54 1.28 4.01
N SER A 161 5.54 0.70 3.32
CA SER A 161 6.79 0.30 3.97
C SER A 161 7.68 1.50 4.33
N MET A 162 7.65 2.59 3.54
CA MET A 162 8.29 3.87 3.88
C MET A 162 7.59 4.59 5.03
N ALA A 163 6.25 4.66 5.02
CA ALA A 163 5.50 5.24 6.12
C ALA A 163 5.85 4.55 7.44
N THR A 164 5.93 3.22 7.43
CA THR A 164 6.36 2.43 8.59
C THR A 164 7.81 2.70 8.97
N MET A 165 8.73 2.79 8.00
CA MET A 165 10.15 3.08 8.28
C MET A 165 10.31 4.40 9.02
N PHE A 166 9.68 5.45 8.53
CA PHE A 166 9.74 6.77 9.16
C PHE A 166 8.96 6.82 10.48
N TYR A 167 7.86 6.07 10.61
CA TYR A 167 7.13 5.92 11.87
C TYR A 167 7.98 5.26 12.96
N LEU A 168 8.63 4.13 12.64
CA LEU A 168 9.51 3.41 13.56
C LEU A 168 10.76 4.24 13.89
N MET A 169 11.30 4.97 12.92
CA MET A 169 12.40 5.93 13.13
C MET A 169 11.98 7.01 14.13
N ALA A 170 10.79 7.61 13.96
CA ALA A 170 10.26 8.61 14.87
C ALA A 170 10.12 8.08 16.30
N LEU A 171 9.59 6.86 16.47
CA LEU A 171 9.51 6.20 17.78
C LEU A 171 10.89 5.94 18.40
N LEU A 172 11.86 5.48 17.61
CA LEU A 172 13.20 5.21 18.10
C LEU A 172 13.89 6.50 18.53
N LEU A 173 13.81 7.56 17.72
CA LEU A 173 14.36 8.88 18.05
C LEU A 173 13.69 9.46 19.29
N TYR A 174 12.36 9.34 19.43
CA TYR A 174 11.65 9.74 20.63
C TYR A 174 12.18 9.04 21.88
N LEU A 175 12.34 7.71 21.84
CA LEU A 175 12.88 6.91 22.95
C LEU A 175 14.33 7.27 23.28
N LEU A 176 15.17 7.53 22.28
CA LEU A 176 16.55 7.95 22.47
C LEU A 176 16.62 9.33 23.12
N GLY A 177 15.78 10.28 22.69
CA GLY A 177 15.62 11.58 23.34
C GLY A 177 15.16 11.43 24.79
N ARG A 178 14.22 10.52 25.06
CA ARG A 178 13.72 10.24 26.42
C ARG A 178 14.78 9.69 27.37
N GLN A 179 15.85 9.08 26.84
CA GLN A 179 17.00 8.58 27.61
C GLN A 179 18.06 9.64 27.88
N ARG A 180 17.99 10.82 27.24
CA ARG A 180 18.93 11.92 27.47
C ARG A 180 18.61 12.65 28.77
N GLU A 181 19.64 12.89 29.57
CA GLU A 181 19.57 13.74 30.76
C GLU A 181 19.62 15.22 30.38
N ASP A 182 20.39 15.56 29.35
CA ASP A 182 20.57 16.93 28.86
C ASP A 182 19.39 17.43 28.01
N HIS A 183 18.95 18.66 28.28
CA HIS A 183 17.80 19.27 27.59
C HIS A 183 18.06 19.51 26.11
N SER A 184 19.25 20.00 25.74
CA SER A 184 19.59 20.34 24.36
C SER A 184 19.58 19.09 23.46
N GLY A 185 20.29 18.03 23.85
CA GLY A 185 20.31 16.77 23.11
C GLY A 185 18.94 16.12 23.02
N ARG A 186 18.14 16.15 24.10
CA ARG A 186 16.75 15.67 24.09
C ARG A 186 15.92 16.37 23.01
N SER A 187 15.98 17.70 22.93
CA SER A 187 15.23 18.49 21.95
C SER A 187 15.62 18.16 20.51
N VAL A 188 16.91 17.91 20.23
CA VAL A 188 17.37 17.51 18.89
C VAL A 188 16.75 16.18 18.46
N TYR A 189 16.73 15.17 19.33
CA TYR A 189 16.09 13.89 19.02
C TYR A 189 14.58 14.04 18.80
N TRP A 190 13.90 14.87 19.57
CA TRP A 190 12.47 15.09 19.43
C TRP A 190 12.10 15.89 18.17
N LEU A 191 12.93 16.86 17.78
CA LEU A 191 12.80 17.54 16.50
C LEU A 191 13.01 16.57 15.33
N ALA A 192 14.03 15.72 15.41
CA ALA A 192 14.28 14.68 14.41
C ALA A 192 13.13 13.66 14.36
N ALA A 193 12.55 13.29 15.50
CA ALA A 193 11.37 12.42 15.56
C ALA A 193 10.16 13.06 14.88
N PHE A 194 9.93 14.35 15.10
CA PHE A 194 8.87 15.10 14.44
C PHE A 194 9.10 15.18 12.92
N ALA A 195 10.32 15.47 12.47
CA ALA A 195 10.66 15.46 11.05
C ALA A 195 10.44 14.09 10.41
N ALA A 196 10.86 13.00 11.07
CA ALA A 196 10.57 11.65 10.62
C ALA A 196 9.06 11.38 10.55
N TRP A 197 8.26 11.85 11.52
CA TRP A 197 6.81 11.73 11.46
C TRP A 197 6.20 12.44 10.25
N LEU A 198 6.67 13.64 9.89
CA LEU A 198 6.22 14.35 8.69
C LEU A 198 6.54 13.55 7.41
N LEU A 199 7.72 12.91 7.34
CA LEU A 199 8.07 12.02 6.23
C LEU A 199 7.17 10.77 6.18
N ALA A 200 6.80 10.23 7.35
CA ALA A 200 5.85 9.13 7.45
C ALA A 200 4.46 9.54 6.93
N LEU A 201 3.97 10.72 7.35
CA LEU A 201 2.71 11.29 6.89
C LEU A 201 2.72 11.56 5.39
N GLY A 202 3.80 12.09 4.83
CA GLY A 202 3.94 12.28 3.39
C GLY A 202 4.11 10.98 2.59
N SER A 203 4.25 9.84 3.26
CA SER A 203 4.31 8.51 2.65
C SER A 203 2.96 7.78 2.75
N LYS A 204 2.28 7.83 3.91
CA LYS A 204 0.94 7.24 4.10
C LYS A 204 0.16 7.84 5.29
N GLU A 205 -1.17 7.97 5.20
CA GLU A 205 -2.00 8.57 6.28
C GLU A 205 -2.01 7.77 7.58
N ILE A 206 -1.75 6.46 7.55
CA ILE A 206 -1.69 5.61 8.75
C ILE A 206 -0.74 6.17 9.83
N ALA A 207 0.26 6.95 9.41
CA ALA A 207 1.20 7.59 10.30
C ALA A 207 0.56 8.63 11.24
N ALA A 208 -0.65 9.12 10.96
CA ALA A 208 -1.37 10.04 11.84
C ALA A 208 -1.65 9.45 13.23
N THR A 209 -1.59 8.11 13.39
CA THR A 209 -1.76 7.41 14.67
C THR A 209 -0.57 7.57 15.64
N LEU A 210 0.58 8.09 15.19
CA LEU A 210 1.81 8.17 15.99
C LEU A 210 1.66 8.88 17.34
N PRO A 211 0.98 10.05 17.44
CA PRO A 211 0.83 10.73 18.73
C PRO A 211 0.13 9.88 19.78
N VAL A 212 -0.89 9.11 19.36
CA VAL A 212 -1.63 8.20 20.26
C VAL A 212 -0.72 7.06 20.73
N VAL A 213 0.11 6.52 19.84
CA VAL A 213 1.10 5.49 20.19
C VAL A 213 2.14 6.02 21.16
N ILE A 214 2.63 7.26 21.01
CA ILE A 214 3.55 7.88 21.96
C ILE A 214 2.92 8.00 23.35
N VAL A 215 1.66 8.42 23.44
CA VAL A 215 0.92 8.47 24.72
C VAL A 215 0.81 7.07 25.35
N LEU A 216 0.51 6.03 24.56
CA LEU A 216 0.51 4.65 25.05
C LEU A 216 1.89 4.21 25.54
N MET A 217 2.97 4.59 24.84
CA MET A 217 4.33 4.25 25.26
C MET A 217 4.72 4.93 26.58
N GLU A 218 4.40 6.21 26.76
CA GLU A 218 4.62 6.91 28.03
C GLU A 218 3.84 6.23 29.17
N TYR A 219 2.61 5.77 28.90
CA TYR A 219 1.77 5.11 29.89
C TYR A 219 2.38 3.80 30.40
N PHE A 220 2.84 2.95 29.48
CA PHE A 220 3.29 1.61 29.84
C PHE A 220 4.75 1.55 30.30
N PHE A 221 5.63 2.40 29.73
CA PHE A 221 7.08 2.23 29.88
C PHE A 221 7.77 3.35 30.66
N PHE A 222 7.13 4.51 30.85
CA PHE A 222 7.74 5.68 31.51
C PHE A 222 6.93 6.20 32.70
N ARG A 223 5.89 5.47 33.13
CA ARG A 223 5.18 5.75 34.39
C ARG A 223 6.09 5.57 35.61
N ASP A 224 5.83 6.38 36.63
CA ASP A 224 6.37 6.17 37.98
C ASP A 224 5.61 5.03 38.67
N PRO A 225 6.25 3.91 39.03
CA PRO A 225 5.59 2.77 39.68
C PRO A 225 5.00 3.10 41.06
N GLN A 226 5.46 4.17 41.72
CA GLN A 226 5.05 4.53 43.08
C GLN A 226 3.80 5.43 43.15
N LYS A 227 3.34 5.97 42.02
CA LYS A 227 2.14 6.83 41.96
C LYS A 227 0.89 6.02 41.62
N SER A 228 -0.18 6.19 42.41
CA SER A 228 -1.45 5.45 42.30
C SER A 228 -2.31 5.82 41.08
N TRP A 229 -2.10 7.02 40.52
CA TRP A 229 -2.75 7.49 39.29
C TRP A 229 -1.69 7.66 38.19
N PRO A 230 -1.94 7.22 36.94
CA PRO A 230 -1.00 7.40 35.84
C PRO A 230 -0.86 8.89 35.54
N GLY A 231 0.33 9.46 35.73
CA GLY A 231 0.64 10.86 35.49
C GLY A 231 0.66 11.28 34.01
N ILE A 232 -0.19 10.71 33.16
CA ILE A 232 -0.47 11.29 31.84
C ILE A 232 -1.59 12.29 32.03
N HIS A 233 -1.23 13.57 31.98
CA HIS A 233 -2.22 14.63 31.96
C HIS A 233 -3.23 14.34 30.82
N PRO A 234 -4.55 14.32 31.08
CA PRO A 234 -5.56 14.00 30.05
C PRO A 234 -5.44 14.91 28.81
N GLY A 235 -4.87 16.11 28.98
CA GLY A 235 -4.50 17.01 27.88
C GLY A 235 -3.53 16.41 26.86
N TYR A 236 -2.65 15.47 27.21
CA TYR A 236 -1.77 14.80 26.23
C TYR A 236 -2.53 13.84 25.32
N LEU A 237 -3.47 13.08 25.89
CA LEU A 237 -4.34 12.22 25.09
C LEU A 237 -5.26 13.07 24.20
N LEU A 238 -5.83 14.14 24.75
CA LEU A 238 -6.63 15.08 23.97
C LEU A 238 -5.82 15.68 22.82
N PHE A 239 -4.59 16.16 23.09
CA PHE A 239 -3.68 16.66 22.06
C PHE A 239 -3.37 15.61 20.99
N ALA A 240 -3.09 14.36 21.39
CA ALA A 240 -2.82 13.29 20.46
C ALA A 240 -4.03 12.99 19.55
N LEU A 241 -5.23 12.99 20.12
CA LEU A 241 -6.48 12.77 19.39
C LEU A 241 -6.78 13.94 18.44
N THR A 242 -6.60 15.19 18.89
CA THR A 242 -6.83 16.37 18.03
C THR A 242 -5.78 16.49 16.93
N ALA A 243 -4.52 16.15 17.20
CA ALA A 243 -3.48 16.08 16.18
C ALA A 243 -3.80 15.01 15.13
N THR A 244 -4.23 13.82 15.56
CA THR A 244 -4.64 12.74 14.65
C THR A 244 -5.85 13.17 13.80
N ALA A 245 -6.88 13.75 14.44
CA ALA A 245 -8.07 14.25 13.76
C ALA A 245 -7.74 15.37 12.76
N GLY A 246 -6.85 16.30 13.12
CA GLY A 246 -6.41 17.38 12.23
C GLY A 246 -5.72 16.84 10.97
N VAL A 247 -4.89 15.80 11.11
CA VAL A 247 -4.28 15.14 9.94
C VAL A 247 -5.33 14.42 9.09
N VAL A 248 -6.27 13.70 9.70
CA VAL A 248 -7.35 13.04 8.95
C VAL A 248 -8.20 14.07 8.19
N LEU A 249 -8.54 15.19 8.80
CA LEU A 249 -9.26 16.28 8.15
C LEU A 249 -8.45 16.89 7.00
N PHE A 250 -7.14 17.09 7.17
CA PHE A 250 -6.27 17.52 6.07
C PHE A 250 -6.32 16.56 4.87
N TYR A 251 -6.33 15.26 5.12
CA TYR A 251 -6.47 14.24 4.07
C TYR A 251 -7.86 14.21 3.42
N LEU A 252 -8.92 14.56 4.16
CA LEU A 252 -10.28 14.64 3.64
C LEU A 252 -10.55 15.95 2.88
N GLY A 253 -9.71 16.97 3.03
CA GLY A 253 -9.84 18.23 2.31
C GLY A 253 -10.86 19.20 2.94
N THR A 254 -11.32 20.17 2.16
CA THR A 254 -12.13 21.30 2.65
C THR A 254 -13.57 20.94 2.98
N ASP A 255 -14.12 19.92 2.32
CA ASP A 255 -15.45 19.38 2.61
C ASP A 255 -15.35 17.87 2.89
N PRO A 256 -15.06 17.49 4.15
CA PRO A 256 -14.94 16.09 4.54
C PRO A 256 -16.24 15.30 4.33
N ALA A 257 -17.41 15.93 4.51
CA ALA A 257 -18.69 15.24 4.41
C ALA A 257 -18.98 14.84 2.95
N VAL A 258 -18.78 15.76 2.02
CA VAL A 258 -18.91 15.48 0.58
C VAL A 258 -17.87 14.46 0.14
N THR A 259 -16.60 14.63 0.54
CA THR A 259 -15.53 13.69 0.18
C THR A 259 -15.81 12.27 0.66
N ILE A 260 -16.34 12.11 1.88
CA ILE A 260 -16.75 10.79 2.38
C ILE A 260 -17.92 10.25 1.58
N ALA A 261 -18.95 11.07 1.30
CA ALA A 261 -20.11 10.63 0.54
C ALA A 261 -19.74 10.16 -0.87
N GLU A 262 -18.85 10.89 -1.56
CA GLU A 262 -18.32 10.54 -2.88
C GLU A 262 -17.58 9.21 -2.89
N GLN A 263 -16.87 8.86 -1.81
CA GLN A 263 -16.16 7.58 -1.70
C GLN A 263 -17.09 6.35 -1.69
N TYR A 264 -18.37 6.52 -1.37
CA TYR A 264 -19.37 5.44 -1.39
C TYR A 264 -20.22 5.44 -2.67
N VAL A 265 -20.06 6.40 -3.57
CA VAL A 265 -20.74 6.39 -4.86
C VAL A 265 -20.25 5.19 -5.67
N GLY A 266 -21.17 4.31 -6.04
CA GLY A 266 -20.85 3.05 -6.74
C GLY A 266 -20.39 1.91 -5.82
N LEU A 267 -20.32 2.11 -4.50
CA LEU A 267 -20.18 1.02 -3.55
C LEU A 267 -21.57 0.54 -3.11
N ASN A 268 -21.77 -0.78 -3.10
CA ASN A 268 -22.99 -1.40 -2.58
C ASN A 268 -23.00 -1.46 -1.04
N MET A 269 -22.55 -0.39 -0.38
CA MET A 269 -22.57 -0.26 1.08
C MET A 269 -22.55 1.21 1.52
N THR A 270 -23.05 1.46 2.72
CA THR A 270 -22.93 2.73 3.44
C THR A 270 -21.70 2.75 4.36
N SER A 271 -21.36 3.92 4.88
CA SER A 271 -20.27 4.06 5.86
C SER A 271 -20.53 3.34 7.19
N GLY A 272 -21.79 3.23 7.61
CA GLY A 272 -22.18 2.45 8.79
C GLY A 272 -22.02 0.95 8.58
N GLU A 273 -22.45 0.43 7.43
CA GLU A 273 -22.28 -0.98 7.05
C GLU A 273 -20.81 -1.34 6.87
N ARG A 274 -20.01 -0.43 6.33
CA ARG A 274 -18.55 -0.58 6.29
C ARG A 274 -18.00 -0.76 7.70
N LEU A 275 -18.33 0.14 8.64
CA LEU A 275 -17.83 0.06 10.02
C LEU A 275 -18.24 -1.24 10.73
N LEU A 276 -19.47 -1.71 10.50
CA LEU A 276 -19.93 -3.02 11.00
C LEU A 276 -19.12 -4.16 10.40
N THR A 277 -18.89 -4.12 9.08
CA THR A 277 -18.12 -5.14 8.37
C THR A 277 -16.66 -5.18 8.82
N GLU A 278 -16.08 -4.02 9.13
CA GLU A 278 -14.70 -3.89 9.61
C GLU A 278 -14.45 -4.62 10.94
N LEU A 279 -15.47 -4.81 11.79
CA LEU A 279 -15.32 -5.63 13.00
C LEU A 279 -14.86 -7.05 12.64
N ARG A 280 -15.42 -7.62 11.58
CA ARG A 280 -15.05 -8.95 11.06
C ARG A 280 -13.70 -8.92 10.34
N VAL A 281 -13.41 -7.86 9.59
CA VAL A 281 -12.12 -7.68 8.91
C VAL A 281 -10.97 -7.62 9.93
N LEU A 282 -11.15 -6.92 11.06
CA LEU A 282 -10.14 -6.86 12.12
C LEU A 282 -9.85 -8.24 12.74
N ILE A 283 -10.88 -9.07 12.96
CA ILE A 283 -10.68 -10.45 13.41
C ILE A 283 -10.01 -11.30 12.34
N PHE A 284 -10.38 -11.13 11.08
CA PHE A 284 -9.73 -11.78 9.94
C PHE A 284 -8.24 -11.42 9.89
N TYR A 285 -7.90 -10.14 10.02
CA TYR A 285 -6.51 -9.67 10.08
C TYR A 285 -5.71 -10.27 11.23
N LEU A 286 -6.27 -10.29 12.45
CA LEU A 286 -5.63 -10.97 13.59
C LEU A 286 -5.39 -12.46 13.27
N SER A 287 -6.34 -13.11 12.60
CA SER A 287 -6.20 -14.51 12.19
C SER A 287 -5.13 -14.72 11.11
N LEU A 288 -4.88 -13.74 10.25
CA LEU A 288 -3.80 -13.81 9.27
C LEU A 288 -2.42 -13.62 9.92
N MET A 289 -2.31 -12.78 10.95
CA MET A 289 -1.05 -12.62 11.70
C MET A 289 -0.64 -13.91 12.42
N VAL A 290 -1.61 -14.64 12.98
CA VAL A 290 -1.35 -15.88 13.72
C VAL A 290 -1.16 -17.07 12.78
N PHE A 291 -1.96 -17.16 11.71
CA PHE A 291 -1.93 -18.27 10.76
C PHE A 291 -1.78 -17.78 9.31
N PRO A 292 -0.56 -17.42 8.91
CA PRO A 292 -0.27 -16.75 7.65
C PRO A 292 -0.01 -17.73 6.49
N TYR A 293 -0.87 -18.74 6.36
CA TYR A 293 -0.73 -19.76 5.31
C TYR A 293 -0.88 -19.11 3.91
N PRO A 294 0.03 -19.35 2.94
CA PRO A 294 -0.02 -18.73 1.62
C PRO A 294 -1.35 -18.90 0.86
N GLY A 295 -2.06 -20.01 1.08
CA GLY A 295 -3.39 -20.23 0.51
C GLY A 295 -4.49 -19.31 1.05
N ARG A 296 -4.27 -18.64 2.19
CA ARG A 296 -5.17 -17.61 2.74
C ARG A 296 -4.81 -16.20 2.31
N LEU A 297 -3.63 -16.03 1.71
CA LEU A 297 -3.15 -14.73 1.27
C LEU A 297 -3.58 -14.48 -0.17
N SER A 298 -4.07 -13.29 -0.47
CA SER A 298 -4.60 -12.88 -1.77
C SER A 298 -4.28 -11.41 -2.00
N LEU A 299 -4.25 -10.97 -3.26
CA LEU A 299 -4.07 -9.54 -3.58
C LEU A 299 -5.23 -8.71 -3.00
N GLU A 300 -6.44 -9.25 -3.09
CA GLU A 300 -7.67 -8.67 -2.55
C GLU A 300 -8.50 -9.72 -1.80
N HIS A 301 -9.40 -9.26 -0.93
CA HIS A 301 -10.29 -10.10 -0.14
C HIS A 301 -11.73 -9.60 -0.23
N THR A 302 -12.69 -10.49 -0.51
CA THR A 302 -14.11 -10.16 -0.54
C THR A 302 -14.80 -10.51 0.78
N PHE A 303 -15.67 -9.62 1.25
CA PHE A 303 -16.46 -9.81 2.46
C PHE A 303 -17.96 -9.68 2.18
N THR A 304 -18.76 -10.47 2.90
CA THR A 304 -20.20 -10.23 2.99
C THR A 304 -20.43 -8.96 3.81
N ILE A 305 -21.20 -8.02 3.26
CA ILE A 305 -21.52 -6.76 3.92
C ILE A 305 -22.37 -7.04 5.17
N SER A 306 -22.08 -6.31 6.24
CA SER A 306 -22.81 -6.41 7.50
C SER A 306 -23.85 -5.30 7.58
N HIS A 307 -25.12 -5.66 7.42
CA HIS A 307 -26.25 -4.72 7.51
C HIS A 307 -26.66 -4.44 8.96
N SER A 308 -26.30 -5.32 9.89
CA SER A 308 -26.51 -5.13 11.33
C SER A 308 -25.47 -5.91 12.15
N LEU A 309 -25.52 -5.80 13.49
CA LEU A 309 -24.66 -6.62 14.36
C LEU A 309 -24.97 -8.12 14.24
N THR A 310 -26.20 -8.50 13.88
CA THR A 310 -26.63 -9.90 13.80
C THR A 310 -26.73 -10.43 12.37
N ASP A 311 -26.51 -9.56 11.38
CA ASP A 311 -26.54 -9.91 9.95
C ASP A 311 -25.23 -9.52 9.26
N PRO A 312 -24.29 -10.47 9.09
CA PRO A 312 -24.31 -11.83 9.61
C PRO A 312 -23.99 -11.91 11.12
N ILE A 313 -24.38 -13.00 11.81
CA ILE A 313 -24.13 -13.19 13.25
C ILE A 313 -22.64 -13.14 13.63
N THR A 314 -21.77 -13.44 12.67
CA THR A 314 -20.32 -13.32 12.82
C THR A 314 -19.88 -11.89 13.13
N THR A 315 -20.68 -10.86 12.84
CA THR A 315 -20.42 -9.45 13.19
C THR A 315 -20.49 -9.25 14.70
N LEU A 316 -21.55 -9.73 15.35
CA LEU A 316 -21.68 -9.71 16.81
C LEU A 316 -20.57 -10.52 17.48
N MET A 317 -20.23 -11.70 16.93
CA MET A 317 -19.13 -12.52 17.45
C MET A 317 -17.79 -11.77 17.35
N ALA A 318 -17.54 -11.10 16.22
CA ALA A 318 -16.33 -10.32 16.02
C ALA A 318 -16.26 -9.12 16.99
N ALA A 319 -17.37 -8.41 17.17
CA ALA A 319 -17.49 -7.34 18.16
C ALA A 319 -17.16 -7.84 19.57
N ALA A 320 -17.75 -8.96 19.99
CA ALA A 320 -17.52 -9.56 21.30
C ALA A 320 -16.05 -9.99 21.48
N MET A 321 -15.41 -10.56 20.44
CA MET A 321 -13.99 -10.93 20.47
C MET A 321 -13.07 -9.71 20.60
N LEU A 322 -13.36 -8.62 19.87
CA LEU A 322 -12.60 -7.37 19.97
C LEU A 322 -12.75 -6.73 21.36
N ILE A 323 -13.97 -6.71 21.91
CA ILE A 323 -14.23 -6.23 23.29
C ILE A 323 -13.46 -7.09 24.30
N ALA A 324 -13.51 -8.42 24.17
CA ALA A 324 -12.76 -9.34 25.03
C ALA A 324 -11.25 -9.10 24.96
N LEU A 325 -10.72 -8.82 23.77
CA LEU A 325 -9.31 -8.48 23.55
C LEU A 325 -8.93 -7.16 24.24
N LEU A 326 -9.78 -6.13 24.17
CA LEU A 326 -9.57 -4.86 24.87
C LEU A 326 -9.62 -5.04 26.40
N ILE A 327 -10.58 -5.81 26.92
CA ILE A 327 -10.66 -6.15 28.34
C ILE A 327 -9.40 -6.90 28.79
N ALA A 328 -8.92 -7.85 27.97
CA ALA A 328 -7.67 -8.57 28.25
C ALA A 328 -6.48 -7.62 28.32
N ALA A 329 -6.36 -6.65 27.39
CA ALA A 329 -5.31 -5.63 27.44
C ALA A 329 -5.35 -4.84 28.75
N LEU A 330 -6.53 -4.38 29.18
CA LEU A 330 -6.69 -3.62 30.42
C LEU A 330 -6.31 -4.46 31.66
N ARG A 331 -6.71 -5.73 31.71
CA ARG A 331 -6.34 -6.64 32.81
C ARG A 331 -4.83 -6.92 32.86
N LEU A 332 -4.18 -6.99 31.70
CA LEU A 332 -2.75 -7.23 31.58
C LEU A 332 -1.89 -5.98 31.84
N ALA A 333 -2.46 -4.77 31.80
CA ALA A 333 -1.73 -3.49 31.84
C ALA A 333 -0.77 -3.31 33.02
N ARG A 334 -1.07 -3.95 34.17
CA ARG A 334 -0.19 -3.92 35.36
C ARG A 334 0.81 -5.07 35.38
N ARG A 335 0.39 -6.28 35.02
CA ARG A 335 1.18 -7.52 35.15
C ARG A 335 2.11 -7.78 33.97
N HIS A 336 1.64 -7.46 32.76
CA HIS A 336 2.36 -7.60 31.49
C HIS A 336 2.16 -6.34 30.63
N PRO A 337 2.78 -5.20 31.01
CA PRO A 337 2.66 -3.93 30.30
C PRO A 337 2.98 -4.06 28.80
N MET A 338 4.07 -4.75 28.45
CA MET A 338 4.45 -4.98 27.06
C MET A 338 3.38 -5.70 26.24
N LEU A 339 2.74 -6.75 26.81
CA LEU A 339 1.70 -7.49 26.10
C LEU A 339 0.43 -6.64 25.94
N SER A 340 0.06 -5.87 26.97
CA SER A 340 -1.06 -4.91 26.90
C SER A 340 -0.82 -3.85 25.83
N PHE A 341 0.40 -3.29 25.77
CA PHE A 341 0.82 -2.35 24.73
C PHE A 341 0.70 -2.98 23.33
N CYS A 342 1.18 -4.21 23.14
CA CYS A 342 1.09 -4.89 21.84
C CYS A 342 -0.36 -5.19 21.42
N ILE A 343 -1.26 -5.49 22.38
CA ILE A 343 -2.68 -5.69 22.07
C ILE A 343 -3.34 -4.37 21.66
N LEU A 344 -3.06 -3.27 22.36
CA LEU A 344 -3.61 -1.94 22.04
C LEU A 344 -3.00 -1.32 20.77
N TRP A 345 -1.78 -1.72 20.41
CA TRP A 345 -1.13 -1.31 19.16
C TRP A 345 -1.98 -1.61 17.93
N PHE A 346 -2.58 -2.80 17.87
CA PHE A 346 -3.35 -3.26 16.73
C PHE A 346 -4.56 -2.36 16.40
N PRO A 347 -5.54 -2.14 17.31
CA PRO A 347 -6.69 -1.28 17.01
C PRO A 347 -6.28 0.18 16.81
N VAL A 348 -5.23 0.68 17.48
CA VAL A 348 -4.77 2.06 17.28
C VAL A 348 -4.22 2.26 15.86
N THR A 349 -3.36 1.36 15.39
CA THR A 349 -2.76 1.45 14.05
C THR A 349 -3.76 1.14 12.93
N GLN A 350 -4.83 0.39 13.21
CA GLN A 350 -5.93 0.15 12.27
C GLN A 350 -7.03 1.23 12.28
N SER A 351 -7.01 2.16 13.23
CA SER A 351 -8.12 3.09 13.47
C SER A 351 -8.46 4.02 12.31
N ILE A 352 -7.53 4.23 11.36
CA ILE A 352 -7.74 5.06 10.16
C ILE A 352 -8.24 4.21 8.99
N GLU A 353 -7.53 3.13 8.66
CA GLU A 353 -7.84 2.32 7.47
C GLU A 353 -9.04 1.36 7.68
N SER A 354 -9.41 1.06 8.93
CA SER A 354 -10.58 0.24 9.30
C SER A 354 -11.71 1.08 9.89
N SER A 355 -11.99 2.26 9.29
CA SER A 355 -12.89 3.28 9.83
C SER A 355 -14.16 3.49 8.98
N PHE A 356 -14.71 4.70 8.98
CA PHE A 356 -15.82 5.10 8.10
C PHE A 356 -15.33 5.70 6.77
N ILE A 357 -14.02 5.84 6.55
CA ILE A 357 -13.45 6.33 5.29
C ILE A 357 -13.65 5.26 4.22
N GLY A 358 -14.22 5.63 3.07
CA GLY A 358 -14.62 4.71 1.98
C GLY A 358 -13.43 4.16 1.20
N LEU A 359 -12.60 3.38 1.87
CA LEU A 359 -11.57 2.54 1.28
C LEU A 359 -12.10 1.11 1.14
N GLU A 360 -11.54 0.37 0.20
CA GLU A 360 -11.71 -1.09 0.08
C GLU A 360 -11.63 -1.79 1.44
N LEU A 361 -12.40 -2.85 1.64
CA LEU A 361 -12.55 -3.45 2.97
C LEU A 361 -11.26 -4.09 3.46
N ALA A 362 -10.57 -4.87 2.62
CA ALA A 362 -9.46 -5.68 3.10
C ALA A 362 -8.27 -5.79 2.14
N PHE A 363 -7.11 -5.35 2.62
CA PHE A 363 -5.80 -5.50 1.96
C PHE A 363 -4.71 -5.85 2.96
N GLU A 364 -3.80 -6.75 2.60
CA GLU A 364 -2.81 -7.30 3.52
C GLU A 364 -1.71 -6.29 3.88
N HIS A 365 -1.36 -5.40 2.96
CA HIS A 365 -0.36 -4.36 3.24
C HIS A 365 -0.76 -3.44 4.40
N ARG A 366 -2.06 -3.32 4.73
CA ARG A 366 -2.55 -2.60 5.93
C ARG A 366 -2.00 -3.18 7.24
N LEU A 367 -1.58 -4.45 7.23
CA LEU A 367 -1.00 -5.12 8.39
C LEU A 367 0.50 -4.88 8.57
N TYR A 368 1.17 -4.20 7.64
CA TYR A 368 2.63 -4.02 7.69
C TYR A 368 3.09 -3.28 8.97
N LEU A 369 2.45 -2.17 9.35
CA LEU A 369 2.73 -1.47 10.62
C LEU A 369 2.19 -2.23 11.86
N PRO A 370 0.94 -2.75 11.86
CA PRO A 370 0.43 -3.61 12.93
C PRO A 370 1.30 -4.83 13.27
N MET A 371 2.01 -5.40 12.29
CA MET A 371 2.94 -6.52 12.48
C MET A 371 4.08 -6.22 13.47
N LEU A 372 4.39 -4.93 13.74
CA LEU A 372 5.28 -4.59 14.84
C LEU A 372 4.72 -5.08 16.18
N GLY A 373 3.48 -4.73 16.52
CA GLY A 373 2.85 -5.15 17.78
C GLY A 373 2.82 -6.67 17.93
N PHE A 374 2.50 -7.38 16.84
CA PHE A 374 2.50 -8.84 16.83
C PHE A 374 3.91 -9.42 17.06
N SER A 375 4.91 -9.00 16.28
CA SER A 375 6.29 -9.49 16.41
C SER A 375 6.90 -9.20 17.79
N LEU A 376 6.59 -8.02 18.35
CA LEU A 376 6.96 -7.64 19.71
C LEU A 376 6.27 -8.51 20.77
N ALA A 377 4.99 -8.86 20.60
CA ALA A 377 4.28 -9.75 21.51
C ALA A 377 4.91 -11.15 21.54
N VAL A 378 5.22 -11.73 20.38
CA VAL A 378 5.85 -13.06 20.31
C VAL A 378 7.24 -13.04 20.95
N ALA A 379 8.05 -12.01 20.67
CA ALA A 379 9.35 -11.83 21.30
C ALA A 379 9.28 -11.61 22.81
N TYR A 380 8.25 -10.88 23.26
CA TYR A 380 8.00 -10.69 24.68
C TYR A 380 7.71 -12.03 25.36
N LEU A 381 6.80 -12.84 24.81
CA LEU A 381 6.48 -14.17 25.34
C LEU A 381 7.73 -15.07 25.38
N LEU A 382 8.55 -15.05 24.33
CA LEU A 382 9.85 -15.74 24.31
C LEU A 382 10.73 -15.29 25.49
N SER A 383 10.79 -13.98 25.76
CA SER A 383 11.60 -13.41 26.84
C SER A 383 11.12 -13.76 28.26
N LEU A 384 9.88 -14.26 28.40
CA LEU A 384 9.32 -14.76 29.67
C LEU A 384 9.65 -16.24 29.93
N THR A 385 10.23 -16.94 28.95
CA THR A 385 10.50 -18.37 29.04
C THR A 385 11.54 -18.67 30.14
N PRO A 386 11.26 -19.62 31.06
CA PRO A 386 12.23 -20.04 32.07
C PRO A 386 13.56 -20.52 31.47
N ALA A 387 14.66 -20.27 32.18
CA ALA A 387 16.01 -20.57 31.71
C ALA A 387 16.23 -22.01 31.23
N ARG A 388 15.59 -22.99 31.89
CA ARG A 388 15.67 -24.41 31.54
C ARG A 388 15.11 -24.76 30.16
N TYR A 389 14.21 -23.94 29.60
CA TYR A 389 13.61 -24.17 28.28
C TYR A 389 14.18 -23.24 27.20
N ALA A 390 15.10 -22.34 27.54
CA ALA A 390 15.57 -21.30 26.64
C ALA A 390 16.13 -21.85 25.32
N THR A 391 16.89 -22.94 25.35
CA THR A 391 17.44 -23.59 24.14
C THR A 391 16.32 -24.13 23.25
N VAL A 392 15.37 -24.89 23.82
CA VAL A 392 14.25 -25.47 23.07
C VAL A 392 13.43 -24.37 22.40
N VAL A 393 13.06 -23.32 23.12
CA VAL A 393 12.25 -22.24 22.53
C VAL A 393 13.04 -21.43 21.51
N THR A 394 14.36 -21.27 21.68
CA THR A 394 15.22 -20.65 20.65
C THR A 394 15.23 -21.47 19.36
N VAL A 395 15.34 -22.81 19.47
CA VAL A 395 15.29 -23.72 18.31
C VAL A 395 13.92 -23.67 17.62
N LEU A 396 12.83 -23.76 18.39
CA LEU A 396 11.47 -23.65 17.86
C LEU A 396 11.21 -22.29 17.19
N GLY A 397 11.75 -21.20 17.76
CA GLY A 397 11.73 -19.89 17.14
C GLY A 397 12.48 -19.88 15.81
N GLY A 398 13.68 -20.47 15.76
CA GLY A 398 14.43 -20.62 14.50
C GLY A 398 13.63 -21.37 13.43
N ILE A 399 12.99 -22.49 13.80
CA ILE A 399 12.11 -23.26 12.90
C ILE A 399 10.94 -22.39 12.43
N LEU A 400 10.29 -21.64 13.32
CA LEU A 400 9.20 -20.74 12.94
C LEU A 400 9.66 -19.70 11.90
N VAL A 401 10.83 -19.08 12.07
CA VAL A 401 11.37 -18.12 11.10
C VAL A 401 11.61 -18.78 9.74
N VAL A 402 12.12 -20.02 9.71
CA VAL A 402 12.32 -20.78 8.47
C VAL A 402 10.98 -21.11 7.80
N VAL A 403 9.95 -21.49 8.58
CA VAL A 403 8.60 -21.76 8.06
C VAL A 403 7.99 -20.48 7.46
N LEU A 404 8.10 -19.35 8.16
CA LEU A 404 7.61 -18.05 7.68
C LEU A 404 8.35 -17.62 6.40
N MET A 405 9.69 -17.74 6.38
CA MET A 405 10.51 -17.48 5.20
C MET A 405 10.08 -18.35 4.02
N SER A 406 9.86 -19.64 4.23
CA SER A 406 9.43 -20.57 3.19
C SER A 406 8.05 -20.21 2.65
N ALA A 407 7.12 -19.85 3.53
CA ALA A 407 5.79 -19.35 3.16
C ALA A 407 5.89 -18.05 2.34
N SER A 408 6.81 -17.15 2.70
CA SER A 408 7.02 -15.89 1.99
C SER A 408 7.59 -16.09 0.59
N ILE A 409 8.62 -16.93 0.46
CA ILE A 409 9.20 -17.28 -0.83
C ILE A 409 8.14 -17.92 -1.74
N THR A 410 7.37 -18.87 -1.20
CA THR A 410 6.28 -19.54 -1.93
C THR A 410 5.22 -18.54 -2.39
N ARG A 411 4.82 -17.61 -1.53
CA ARG A 411 3.83 -16.60 -1.88
C ARG A 411 4.37 -15.63 -2.95
N ASN A 412 5.65 -15.24 -2.91
CA ASN A 412 6.26 -14.40 -3.94
C ASN A 412 6.29 -15.06 -5.33
N MET A 413 6.33 -16.40 -5.42
CA MET A 413 6.26 -17.09 -6.73
C MET A 413 4.97 -16.75 -7.48
N VAL A 414 3.85 -16.58 -6.77
CA VAL A 414 2.56 -16.20 -7.38
C VAL A 414 2.59 -14.81 -7.99
N TRP A 415 3.44 -13.91 -7.49
CA TRP A 415 3.54 -12.53 -7.99
C TRP A 415 4.37 -12.41 -9.27
N GLN A 416 5.11 -13.45 -9.67
CA GLN A 416 6.01 -13.38 -10.83
C GLN A 416 5.26 -13.29 -12.16
N ASP A 417 4.03 -13.79 -12.21
CA ASP A 417 3.19 -13.81 -13.41
C ASP A 417 1.82 -13.18 -13.08
N PRO A 418 1.42 -12.09 -13.76
CA PRO A 418 0.13 -11.44 -13.52
C PRO A 418 -1.08 -12.38 -13.71
N ALA A 419 -1.05 -13.31 -14.66
CA ALA A 419 -2.15 -14.25 -14.86
C ALA A 419 -2.24 -15.23 -13.68
N VAL A 420 -1.10 -15.72 -13.19
CA VAL A 420 -1.07 -16.59 -11.99
C VAL A 420 -1.56 -15.81 -10.76
N LEU A 421 -1.14 -14.55 -10.58
CA LEU A 421 -1.57 -13.69 -9.48
C LEU A 421 -3.10 -13.48 -9.49
N TRP A 422 -3.67 -13.17 -10.65
CA TRP A 422 -5.11 -12.91 -10.77
C TRP A 422 -5.95 -14.19 -10.77
N ALA A 423 -5.42 -15.31 -11.26
CA ALA A 423 -6.05 -16.62 -11.12
C ALA A 423 -6.10 -17.06 -9.65
N ASP A 424 -5.01 -16.85 -8.91
CA ASP A 424 -4.95 -17.07 -7.47
C ASP A 424 -5.98 -16.20 -6.74
N ALA A 425 -6.05 -14.90 -7.05
CA ALA A 425 -7.04 -13.99 -6.46
C ALA A 425 -8.49 -14.38 -6.81
N ALA A 426 -8.78 -14.74 -8.06
CA ALA A 426 -10.11 -15.14 -8.51
C ALA A 426 -10.56 -16.48 -7.93
N SER A 427 -9.63 -17.43 -7.73
CA SER A 427 -9.94 -18.72 -7.09
C SER A 427 -10.25 -18.57 -5.60
N LYS A 428 -9.51 -17.71 -4.89
CA LYS A 428 -9.72 -17.41 -3.46
C LYS A 428 -10.92 -16.50 -3.23
N ASN A 429 -11.27 -15.68 -4.21
CA ASN A 429 -12.43 -14.79 -4.19
C ASN A 429 -13.29 -14.97 -5.46
N PRO A 430 -14.08 -16.06 -5.57
CA PRO A 430 -14.86 -16.35 -6.78
C PRO A 430 -15.89 -15.28 -7.16
N ALA A 431 -16.29 -14.45 -6.19
CA ALA A 431 -17.22 -13.33 -6.34
C ALA A 431 -16.53 -11.99 -6.69
N SER A 432 -15.21 -11.95 -6.88
CA SER A 432 -14.52 -10.73 -7.30
C SER A 432 -14.60 -10.54 -8.81
N HIS A 433 -15.45 -9.60 -9.25
CA HIS A 433 -15.50 -9.17 -10.65
C HIS A 433 -14.18 -8.50 -11.08
N ARG A 434 -13.51 -7.78 -10.17
CA ARG A 434 -12.20 -7.14 -10.41
C ARG A 434 -11.09 -8.17 -10.67
N ALA A 435 -11.00 -9.23 -9.86
CA ALA A 435 -10.02 -10.30 -10.08
C ALA A 435 -10.20 -10.94 -11.46
N ARG A 436 -11.45 -11.24 -11.83
CA ARG A 436 -11.75 -11.86 -13.13
C ARG A 436 -11.45 -10.94 -14.30
N ASN A 437 -11.80 -9.66 -14.20
CA ASN A 437 -11.47 -8.67 -15.20
C ASN A 437 -9.95 -8.57 -15.41
N ASN A 438 -9.18 -8.48 -14.33
CA ASN A 438 -7.73 -8.39 -14.43
C ASN A 438 -7.08 -9.70 -14.86
N LEU A 439 -7.63 -10.86 -14.50
CA LEU A 439 -7.22 -12.16 -15.05
C LEU A 439 -7.44 -12.19 -16.57
N GLY A 440 -8.61 -11.74 -17.05
CA GLY A 440 -8.88 -11.64 -18.48
C GLY A 440 -7.86 -10.76 -19.21
N ARG A 441 -7.50 -9.61 -18.61
CA ARG A 441 -6.43 -8.74 -19.16
C ARG A 441 -5.07 -9.44 -19.22
N ALA A 442 -4.68 -10.14 -18.15
CA ALA A 442 -3.41 -10.87 -18.12
C ALA A 442 -3.37 -12.03 -19.14
N LEU A 443 -4.49 -12.73 -19.33
CA LEU A 443 -4.63 -13.78 -20.35
C LEU A 443 -4.55 -13.23 -21.78
N ILE A 444 -5.07 -12.01 -22.02
CA ILE A 444 -4.85 -11.32 -23.30
C ILE A 444 -3.36 -11.13 -23.58
N ASP A 445 -2.59 -10.71 -22.58
CA ASP A 445 -1.15 -10.48 -22.74
C ASP A 445 -0.37 -11.78 -23.00
N GLN A 446 -0.93 -12.93 -22.58
CA GLN A 446 -0.43 -14.27 -22.90
C GLN A 446 -0.95 -14.85 -24.24
N GLY A 447 -1.84 -14.13 -24.94
CA GLY A 447 -2.46 -14.59 -26.19
C GLY A 447 -3.63 -15.56 -26.01
N GLU A 448 -4.07 -15.81 -24.77
CA GLU A 448 -5.15 -16.73 -24.41
C GLU A 448 -6.53 -16.07 -24.53
N HIS A 449 -6.87 -15.62 -25.74
CA HIS A 449 -8.05 -14.81 -26.03
C HIS A 449 -9.38 -15.45 -25.63
N ALA A 450 -9.55 -16.75 -25.89
CA ALA A 450 -10.78 -17.47 -25.56
C ALA A 450 -10.99 -17.55 -24.03
N GLN A 451 -9.93 -17.84 -23.27
CA GLN A 451 -10.02 -17.85 -21.81
C GLN A 451 -10.26 -16.44 -21.26
N ALA A 452 -9.62 -15.43 -21.83
CA ALA A 452 -9.85 -14.04 -21.45
C ALA A 452 -11.32 -13.62 -21.60
N ALA A 453 -11.94 -13.95 -22.73
CA ALA A 453 -13.36 -13.68 -22.97
C ALA A 453 -14.27 -14.34 -21.92
N LEU A 454 -13.97 -15.59 -21.52
CA LEU A 454 -14.71 -16.27 -20.45
C LEU A 454 -14.59 -15.52 -19.12
N GLN A 455 -13.40 -15.03 -18.76
CA GLN A 455 -13.22 -14.28 -17.52
C GLN A 455 -13.93 -12.92 -17.54
N PHE A 456 -13.94 -12.20 -18.66
CA PHE A 456 -14.71 -10.97 -18.79
C PHE A 456 -16.21 -11.22 -18.66
N ASN A 457 -16.73 -12.28 -19.31
CA ASN A 457 -18.14 -12.64 -19.21
C ASN A 457 -18.53 -13.02 -17.77
N GLU A 458 -17.66 -13.75 -17.04
CA GLU A 458 -17.90 -14.02 -15.62
C GLU A 458 -17.83 -12.76 -14.75
N ALA A 459 -16.94 -11.81 -15.05
CA ALA A 459 -16.91 -10.52 -14.36
C ALA A 459 -18.23 -9.74 -14.57
N ILE A 460 -18.74 -9.71 -15.80
CA ILE A 460 -20.05 -9.11 -16.16
C ILE A 460 -21.19 -9.83 -15.45
N ARG A 461 -21.16 -11.17 -15.38
CA ARG A 461 -22.19 -11.96 -14.68
C ARG A 461 -22.23 -11.65 -13.19
N ILE A 462 -21.08 -11.45 -12.56
CA ILE A 462 -20.96 -11.12 -11.13
C ILE A 462 -21.39 -9.68 -10.85
N ASN A 463 -20.97 -8.74 -11.68
CA ASN A 463 -21.36 -7.33 -11.57
C ASN A 463 -21.71 -6.76 -12.96
N PRO A 464 -23.01 -6.76 -13.32
CA PRO A 464 -23.48 -6.23 -14.61
C PRO A 464 -23.23 -4.73 -14.80
N GLU A 465 -23.01 -3.97 -13.73
CA GLU A 465 -22.75 -2.53 -13.80
C GLU A 465 -21.26 -2.20 -13.97
N TYR A 466 -20.39 -3.23 -14.02
CA TYR A 466 -18.96 -3.03 -14.17
C TYR A 466 -18.58 -2.78 -15.63
N ALA A 467 -18.28 -1.53 -15.97
CA ALA A 467 -17.98 -1.11 -17.34
C ALA A 467 -16.66 -1.67 -17.92
N GLU A 468 -15.65 -1.93 -17.09
CA GLU A 468 -14.30 -2.29 -17.56
C GLU A 468 -14.25 -3.62 -18.35
N PRO A 469 -14.89 -4.72 -17.90
CA PRO A 469 -15.00 -5.95 -18.69
C PRO A 469 -15.59 -5.75 -20.08
N HIS A 470 -16.61 -4.91 -20.24
CA HIS A 470 -17.21 -4.60 -21.54
C HIS A 470 -16.19 -3.90 -22.45
N ASN A 471 -15.48 -2.89 -21.94
CA ASN A 471 -14.41 -2.23 -22.70
C ASN A 471 -13.27 -3.20 -23.08
N ASN A 472 -12.88 -4.12 -22.19
CA ASN A 472 -11.84 -5.09 -22.46
C ASN A 472 -12.28 -6.15 -23.48
N LEU A 473 -13.53 -6.63 -23.39
CA LEU A 473 -14.12 -7.54 -24.36
C LEU A 473 -14.26 -6.89 -25.74
N GLY A 474 -14.67 -5.62 -25.78
CA GLY A 474 -14.70 -4.84 -27.02
C GLY A 474 -13.32 -4.69 -27.65
N THR A 475 -12.29 -4.45 -26.83
CA THR A 475 -10.89 -4.40 -27.29
C THR A 475 -10.44 -5.74 -27.87
N LEU A 476 -10.82 -6.85 -27.24
CA LEU A 476 -10.53 -8.19 -27.73
C LEU A 476 -11.19 -8.45 -29.09
N TYR A 477 -12.50 -8.16 -29.22
CA TYR A 477 -13.22 -8.30 -30.49
C TYR A 477 -12.65 -7.41 -31.60
N ALA A 478 -12.22 -6.19 -31.29
CA ALA A 478 -11.57 -5.32 -32.26
C ALA A 478 -10.25 -5.91 -32.79
N ARG A 479 -9.45 -6.55 -31.93
CA ARG A 479 -8.22 -7.27 -32.36
C ARG A 479 -8.53 -8.44 -33.29
N GLU A 480 -9.65 -9.12 -33.06
CA GLU A 480 -10.18 -10.18 -33.93
C GLU A 480 -10.89 -9.66 -35.19
N LYS A 481 -10.88 -8.34 -35.44
CA LYS A 481 -11.60 -7.66 -36.55
C LYS A 481 -13.13 -7.85 -36.51
N ARG A 482 -13.69 -8.25 -35.36
CA ARG A 482 -15.13 -8.37 -35.10
C ARG A 482 -15.69 -7.02 -34.64
N PHE A 483 -15.60 -6.04 -35.54
CA PHE A 483 -15.81 -4.63 -35.19
C PHE A 483 -17.23 -4.30 -34.73
N ASP A 484 -18.27 -4.98 -35.24
CA ASP A 484 -19.65 -4.72 -34.80
C ASP A 484 -19.87 -5.12 -33.35
N GLN A 485 -19.36 -6.29 -32.94
CA GLN A 485 -19.40 -6.75 -31.56
C GLN A 485 -18.52 -5.88 -30.66
N ALA A 486 -17.37 -5.41 -31.16
CA ALA A 486 -16.53 -4.47 -30.43
C ALA A 486 -17.29 -3.17 -30.11
N ARG A 487 -17.97 -2.60 -31.11
CA ARG A 487 -18.76 -1.37 -30.96
C ARG A 487 -19.89 -1.52 -29.96
N GLU A 488 -20.61 -2.64 -29.99
CA GLU A 488 -21.68 -2.94 -29.03
C GLU A 488 -21.13 -2.96 -27.59
N GLN A 489 -20.02 -3.66 -27.36
CA GLN A 489 -19.41 -3.74 -26.03
C GLN A 489 -18.88 -2.38 -25.54
N PHE A 490 -18.25 -1.59 -26.41
CA PHE A 490 -17.85 -0.23 -26.04
C PHE A 490 -19.04 0.68 -25.74
N ALA A 491 -20.13 0.57 -26.48
CA ALA A 491 -21.35 1.34 -26.23
C ALA A 491 -21.96 1.00 -24.86
N ILE A 492 -21.97 -0.29 -24.47
CA ILE A 492 -22.40 -0.70 -23.13
C ILE A 492 -21.48 -0.10 -22.06
N ALA A 493 -20.15 -0.19 -22.24
CA ALA A 493 -19.19 0.38 -21.28
C ALA A 493 -19.40 1.90 -21.09
N ILE A 494 -19.68 2.63 -22.17
CA ILE A 494 -19.99 4.06 -22.15
C ILE A 494 -21.34 4.34 -21.48
N ALA A 495 -22.36 3.52 -21.72
CA ALA A 495 -23.66 3.67 -21.09
C ALA A 495 -23.59 3.44 -19.57
N LEU A 496 -22.80 2.47 -19.14
CA LEU A 496 -22.56 2.18 -17.71
C LEU A 496 -21.70 3.26 -17.05
N ASN A 497 -20.69 3.77 -17.75
CA ASN A 497 -19.85 4.87 -17.27
C ASN A 497 -19.63 5.93 -18.36
N PRO A 498 -20.46 6.99 -18.40
CA PRO A 498 -20.33 8.08 -19.36
C PRO A 498 -19.05 8.91 -19.22
N GLN A 499 -18.28 8.74 -18.15
CA GLN A 499 -16.98 9.38 -17.95
C GLN A 499 -15.80 8.45 -18.29
N TYR A 500 -16.05 7.32 -18.96
CA TYR A 500 -15.00 6.36 -19.28
C TYR A 500 -14.23 6.73 -20.55
N ALA A 501 -13.32 7.71 -20.46
CA ALA A 501 -12.55 8.22 -21.60
C ALA A 501 -11.85 7.13 -22.44
N GLN A 502 -11.38 6.05 -21.80
CA GLN A 502 -10.76 4.92 -22.50
C GLN A 502 -11.74 4.17 -23.41
N ALA A 503 -12.99 3.99 -23.00
CA ALA A 503 -14.01 3.33 -23.83
C ALA A 503 -14.36 4.17 -25.07
N TYR A 504 -14.50 5.49 -24.91
CA TYR A 504 -14.66 6.42 -26.03
C TYR A 504 -13.48 6.38 -27.00
N ASN A 505 -12.26 6.38 -26.48
CA ASN A 505 -11.05 6.26 -27.29
C ASN A 505 -11.03 4.95 -28.09
N ASN A 506 -11.31 3.82 -27.43
CA ASN A 506 -11.28 2.50 -28.05
C ASN A 506 -12.38 2.35 -29.12
N LEU A 507 -13.57 2.88 -28.87
CA LEU A 507 -14.64 2.96 -29.87
C LEU A 507 -14.21 3.79 -31.09
N GLY A 508 -13.60 4.96 -30.87
CA GLY A 508 -13.08 5.80 -31.93
C GLY A 508 -12.02 5.11 -32.79
N VAL A 509 -11.10 4.37 -32.17
CA VAL A 509 -10.08 3.57 -32.87
C VAL A 509 -10.71 2.44 -33.70
N ALA A 510 -11.71 1.75 -33.16
CA ALA A 510 -12.44 0.73 -33.91
C ALA A 510 -13.16 1.33 -35.13
N LEU A 511 -13.79 2.49 -34.99
CA LEU A 511 -14.43 3.21 -36.09
C LEU A 511 -13.43 3.68 -37.16
N LEU A 512 -12.24 4.15 -36.77
CA LEU A 512 -11.17 4.47 -37.72
C LEU A 512 -10.72 3.25 -38.53
N SER A 513 -10.66 2.08 -37.88
CA SER A 513 -10.29 0.83 -38.53
C SER A 513 -11.33 0.39 -39.57
N GLN A 514 -12.58 0.82 -39.43
CA GLN A 514 -13.66 0.62 -40.40
C GLN A 514 -13.78 1.76 -41.44
N GLY A 515 -12.91 2.77 -41.41
CA GLY A 515 -12.96 3.92 -42.33
C GLY A 515 -14.00 5.00 -41.96
N LEU A 516 -14.68 4.88 -40.82
CA LEU A 516 -15.73 5.80 -40.37
C LEU A 516 -15.13 7.02 -39.64
N ALA A 517 -14.32 7.81 -40.35
CA ALA A 517 -13.51 8.88 -39.76
C ALA A 517 -14.33 9.96 -39.02
N ARG A 518 -15.52 10.31 -39.52
CA ARG A 518 -16.39 11.32 -38.88
C ARG A 518 -16.89 10.86 -37.51
N ALA A 519 -17.49 9.67 -37.46
CA ALA A 519 -17.97 9.08 -36.20
C ALA A 519 -16.81 8.85 -35.21
N ALA A 520 -15.64 8.45 -35.72
CA ALA A 520 -14.46 8.32 -34.87
C ALA A 520 -14.03 9.64 -34.22
N ALA A 521 -13.99 10.73 -34.99
CA ALA A 521 -13.61 12.05 -34.47
C ALA A 521 -14.56 12.52 -33.37
N GLU A 522 -15.86 12.22 -33.46
CA GLU A 522 -16.84 12.52 -32.41
C GLU A 522 -16.53 11.78 -31.10
N GLN A 523 -16.32 10.46 -31.16
CA GLN A 523 -16.03 9.65 -29.97
C GLN A 523 -14.67 10.02 -29.36
N LEU A 524 -13.65 10.25 -30.19
CA LEU A 524 -12.32 10.68 -29.75
C LEU A 524 -12.34 12.09 -29.14
N GLY A 525 -13.18 12.98 -29.68
CA GLY A 525 -13.46 14.28 -29.11
C GLY A 525 -14.03 14.18 -27.69
N GLN A 526 -14.96 13.24 -27.45
CA GLN A 526 -15.48 12.97 -26.10
C GLN A 526 -14.39 12.44 -25.16
N ALA A 527 -13.55 11.51 -25.62
CA ALA A 527 -12.42 11.02 -24.82
C ALA A 527 -11.48 12.15 -24.37
N VAL A 528 -11.16 13.08 -25.28
CA VAL A 528 -10.34 14.27 -25.00
C VAL A 528 -11.08 15.26 -24.10
N HIS A 529 -12.39 15.43 -24.27
CA HIS A 529 -13.18 16.32 -23.42
C HIS A 529 -13.22 15.83 -21.97
N ILE A 530 -13.45 14.53 -21.77
CA ILE A 530 -13.47 13.89 -20.46
C ILE A 530 -12.08 13.88 -19.82
N ALA A 531 -11.04 13.57 -20.61
CA ALA A 531 -9.66 13.50 -20.14
C ALA A 531 -8.72 14.32 -21.04
N PRO A 532 -8.59 15.64 -20.80
CA PRO A 532 -7.75 16.52 -21.62
C PRO A 532 -6.26 16.15 -21.63
N GLY A 533 -5.79 15.41 -20.61
CA GLY A 533 -4.42 14.90 -20.55
C GLY A 533 -4.20 13.57 -21.29
N TYR A 534 -5.21 13.02 -21.99
CA TYR A 534 -5.12 11.69 -22.58
C TYR A 534 -4.39 11.72 -23.94
N ALA A 535 -3.06 11.64 -23.91
CA ALA A 535 -2.18 11.75 -25.08
C ALA A 535 -2.57 10.84 -26.26
N LYS A 536 -2.92 9.57 -25.98
CA LYS A 536 -3.34 8.60 -27.02
C LYS A 536 -4.63 9.03 -27.71
N ALA A 537 -5.61 9.55 -26.96
CA ALA A 537 -6.87 10.03 -27.53
C ALA A 537 -6.62 11.24 -28.45
N HIS A 538 -5.71 12.14 -28.07
CA HIS A 538 -5.28 13.25 -28.95
C HIS A 538 -4.62 12.76 -30.25
N GLY A 539 -3.72 11.78 -30.18
CA GLY A 539 -3.07 11.21 -31.37
C GLY A 539 -4.06 10.51 -32.32
N HIS A 540 -5.00 9.76 -31.76
CA HIS A 540 -6.06 9.13 -32.54
C HIS A 540 -7.03 10.17 -33.13
N LEU A 541 -7.39 11.22 -32.38
CA LEU A 541 -8.25 12.31 -32.86
C LEU A 541 -7.58 13.05 -34.03
N SER A 542 -6.27 13.32 -33.92
CA SER A 542 -5.48 13.89 -35.00
C SER A 542 -5.59 13.04 -36.28
N THR A 543 -5.41 11.73 -36.15
CA THR A 543 -5.54 10.78 -37.28
C THR A 543 -6.94 10.82 -37.90
N ALA A 544 -7.99 10.89 -37.07
CA ALA A 544 -9.36 10.99 -37.56
C ALA A 544 -9.61 12.29 -38.35
N LEU A 545 -9.14 13.42 -37.83
CA LEU A 545 -9.27 14.75 -38.45
C LEU A 545 -8.48 14.85 -39.77
N ALA A 546 -7.30 14.25 -39.82
CA ALA A 546 -6.50 14.18 -41.05
C ALA A 546 -7.24 13.45 -42.17
N ARG A 547 -7.90 12.32 -41.86
CA ARG A 547 -8.74 11.58 -42.82
C ARG A 547 -9.98 12.35 -43.29
N LEU A 548 -10.40 13.36 -42.53
CA LEU A 548 -11.49 14.27 -42.89
C LEU A 548 -11.00 15.51 -43.67
N GLY A 549 -9.70 15.63 -43.94
CA GLY A 549 -9.10 16.79 -44.60
C GLY A 549 -8.95 18.02 -43.70
N GLN A 550 -9.10 17.87 -42.37
CA GLN A 550 -9.02 18.98 -41.41
C GLN A 550 -7.58 19.14 -40.89
N SER A 551 -6.63 19.45 -41.79
CA SER A 551 -5.20 19.41 -41.51
C SER A 551 -4.76 20.29 -40.34
N GLN A 552 -5.29 21.50 -40.22
CA GLN A 552 -4.92 22.42 -39.13
C GLN A 552 -5.33 21.88 -37.74
N ALA A 553 -6.54 21.33 -37.63
CA ALA A 553 -7.03 20.74 -36.39
C ALA A 553 -6.29 19.43 -36.05
N ALA A 554 -5.98 18.63 -37.07
CA ALA A 554 -5.17 17.43 -36.91
C ALA A 554 -3.79 17.75 -36.34
N CYS A 555 -3.12 18.78 -36.87
CA CYS A 555 -1.82 19.22 -36.38
C CYS A 555 -1.84 19.70 -34.93
N ARG A 556 -2.86 20.47 -34.55
CA ARG A 556 -3.01 20.93 -33.17
C ARG A 556 -3.07 19.76 -32.19
N HIS A 557 -3.88 18.74 -32.48
CA HIS A 557 -4.00 17.58 -31.59
C HIS A 557 -2.77 16.67 -31.62
N LEU A 558 -2.05 16.58 -32.74
CA LEU A 558 -0.78 15.85 -32.80
C LEU A 558 0.27 16.50 -31.90
N LEU A 559 0.41 17.82 -31.95
CA LEU A 559 1.36 18.56 -31.12
C LEU A 559 1.04 18.42 -29.62
N ILE A 560 -0.24 18.50 -29.24
CA ILE A 560 -0.67 18.25 -27.86
C ILE A 560 -0.33 16.81 -27.42
N ALA A 561 -0.62 15.81 -28.27
CA ALA A 561 -0.30 14.42 -27.96
C ALA A 561 1.20 14.23 -27.68
N LEU A 562 2.06 14.82 -28.50
CA LEU A 562 3.52 14.73 -28.36
C LEU A 562 4.06 15.54 -27.17
N GLN A 563 3.41 16.65 -26.82
CA GLN A 563 3.73 17.40 -25.60
C GLN A 563 3.40 16.57 -24.34
N LEU A 564 2.30 15.82 -24.37
CA LEU A 564 1.87 14.97 -23.26
C LEU A 564 2.69 13.66 -23.19
N ASP A 565 2.98 13.05 -24.34
CA ASP A 565 3.78 11.82 -24.44
C ASP A 565 4.47 11.74 -25.81
N VAL A 566 5.79 11.95 -25.80
CA VAL A 566 6.65 11.88 -27.00
C VAL A 566 6.66 10.51 -27.68
N SER A 567 6.20 9.45 -27.01
CA SER A 567 6.15 8.08 -27.56
C SER A 567 4.86 7.76 -28.32
N VAL A 568 3.89 8.69 -28.38
CA VAL A 568 2.63 8.48 -29.10
C VAL A 568 2.93 8.15 -30.57
N PRO A 569 2.36 7.06 -31.13
CA PRO A 569 2.59 6.70 -32.53
C PRO A 569 2.14 7.81 -33.49
N HIS A 570 3.05 8.22 -34.37
CA HIS A 570 2.81 9.23 -35.40
C HIS A 570 3.70 8.95 -36.61
N SER A 571 3.31 9.46 -37.79
CA SER A 571 4.22 9.45 -38.94
C SER A 571 5.11 10.70 -38.90
N GLN A 572 6.40 10.53 -39.24
CA GLN A 572 7.33 11.66 -39.35
C GLN A 572 6.86 12.69 -40.39
N THR A 573 6.21 12.23 -41.45
CA THR A 573 5.58 13.08 -42.47
C THR A 573 4.47 13.94 -41.89
N ALA A 574 3.57 13.39 -41.08
CA ALA A 574 2.51 14.17 -40.44
C ALA A 574 3.08 15.21 -39.45
N LEU A 575 4.18 14.89 -38.76
CA LEU A 575 4.84 15.86 -37.88
C LEU A 575 5.49 17.00 -38.68
N GLN A 576 6.15 16.68 -39.81
CA GLN A 576 6.74 17.68 -40.70
C GLN A 576 5.69 18.61 -41.31
N GLU A 577 4.54 18.08 -41.74
CA GLU A 577 3.41 18.86 -42.26
C GLU A 577 2.80 19.81 -41.22
N CYS A 578 3.02 19.54 -39.93
CA CYS A 578 2.54 20.37 -38.83
C CYS A 578 3.55 21.41 -38.34
N GLN A 579 4.81 21.34 -38.78
CA GLN A 579 5.82 22.34 -38.50
C GLN A 579 5.74 23.43 -39.58
N PRO A 580 5.73 24.72 -39.21
CA PRO A 580 5.78 25.79 -40.20
C PRO A 580 7.05 25.66 -41.04
N ASP A 581 6.94 25.85 -42.36
CA ASP A 581 8.06 25.83 -43.30
C ASP A 581 9.19 26.75 -42.81
N THR A 582 10.23 26.16 -42.24
CA THR A 582 11.49 26.85 -41.93
C THR A 582 12.36 27.05 -43.18
N LYS A 583 11.79 26.86 -44.37
CA LYS A 583 12.39 27.12 -45.68
C LYS A 583 11.57 28.13 -46.48
N SER A 584 11.46 29.35 -45.95
CA SER A 584 11.32 30.53 -46.80
C SER A 584 12.30 31.58 -46.28
N ASN A 585 13.47 31.64 -46.92
CA ASN A 585 14.41 32.75 -46.83
C ASN A 585 13.81 33.99 -47.49
#